data_AF-A0A543F692-F1
#
_entry.id   AF-A0A543F692-F1
#
_cell.length_a   1.000
_cell.length_b   1.000
_cell.length_c   1.000
_cell.angle_alpha   90.00
_cell.angle_beta   90.00
_cell.angle_gamma   90.00
#
_symmetry.space_group_name_H-M   'P 1'
#
loop_
_entity.id
_entity.type
_entity.pdbx_description
1 polymer ?
#
loop_
_entity_poly.entity_id
_entity_poly.type
_entity_poly.pdbx_seq_one_letter_code
_entity_poly.pdbx_strand_id
1 'polypeptide(L)'
;MGIARRGTRILNLDGERYRWVVSPDDEPGLAIVVEIAEGHGQRMVTWVDHGTIITPRLVAMVIHRALHRGWTPNQRGTEVVYRIKGTPTPVQT
;
A
#
# COMPACT_ATOMS: atom_id res chain seq x y z
N MET A 1 7.23 14.96 -2.64
CA MET A 1 5.78 15.17 -2.90
C MET A 1 4.99 14.16 -2.06
N GLY A 2 3.81 14.51 -1.52
CA GLY A 2 2.92 13.59 -0.77
C GLY A 2 1.72 13.15 -1.62
N ILE A 3 1.03 12.07 -1.26
CA ILE A 3 -0.21 11.66 -1.95
C ILE A 3 -1.26 12.79 -1.83
N ALA A 4 -1.98 13.07 -2.91
CA ALA A 4 -3.08 14.04 -2.90
C ALA A 4 -4.14 13.61 -1.87
N ARG A 5 -4.51 14.49 -0.93
CA ARG A 5 -5.38 14.15 0.22
C ARG A 5 -6.79 13.65 -0.19
N ARG A 6 -7.28 14.05 -1.37
CA ARG A 6 -8.64 13.72 -1.84
C ARG A 6 -8.70 12.26 -2.33
N GLY A 7 -9.61 11.47 -1.78
CA GLY A 7 -9.79 10.05 -2.12
C GLY A 7 -8.91 9.07 -1.32
N THR A 8 -8.12 9.56 -0.38
CA THR A 8 -7.27 8.72 0.48
C THR A 8 -8.03 8.17 1.69
N ARG A 9 -7.70 6.95 2.08
CA ARG A 9 -8.27 6.25 3.24
C ARG A 9 -7.19 6.11 4.33
N ILE A 10 -7.63 6.00 5.57
CA ILE A 10 -6.74 5.77 6.73
C ILE A 10 -6.82 4.31 7.14
N LEU A 11 -5.67 3.74 7.53
CA LEU A 11 -5.56 2.43 8.14
C LEU A 11 -4.66 2.55 9.37
N ASN A 12 -5.11 2.02 10.51
CA ASN A 12 -4.27 1.87 11.70
C ASN A 12 -3.76 0.42 11.70
N LEU A 13 -2.45 0.25 11.73
CA LEU A 13 -1.80 -1.07 11.74
C LEU A 13 -0.63 -1.04 12.72
N ASP A 14 -0.61 -1.94 13.69
CA ASP A 14 0.43 -2.04 14.73
C ASP A 14 0.75 -0.72 15.46
N GLY A 15 -0.25 0.13 15.66
CA GLY A 15 -0.09 1.44 16.31
C GLY A 15 0.39 2.56 15.38
N GLU A 16 0.73 2.25 14.13
CA GLU A 16 1.14 3.22 13.12
C GLU A 16 -0.04 3.58 12.20
N ARG A 17 -0.14 4.87 11.85
CA ARG A 17 -1.19 5.37 10.95
C ARG A 17 -0.67 5.43 9.53
N TYR A 18 -1.35 4.74 8.63
CA TYR A 18 -1.08 4.76 7.20
C TYR A 18 -2.19 5.47 6.44
N ARG A 19 -1.81 6.19 5.40
CA ARG A 19 -2.71 6.72 4.38
C ARG A 19 -2.52 5.91 3.10
N TRP A 20 -3.62 5.53 2.48
CA TRP A 20 -3.57 4.77 1.23
C TRP A 20 -4.61 5.20 0.21
N VAL A 21 -4.33 4.96 -1.06
CA VAL A 21 -5.22 5.24 -2.19
C VAL A 21 -5.07 4.16 -3.25
N VAL A 22 -6.12 3.95 -4.03
CA VAL A 22 -6.07 3.16 -5.26
C VAL A 22 -5.88 4.12 -6.42
N SER A 23 -4.74 4.01 -7.10
CA SER A 23 -4.48 4.73 -8.34
C SER A 23 -4.73 3.81 -9.52
N PRO A 24 -5.49 4.25 -10.54
CA PRO A 24 -5.84 3.44 -11.70
C PRO A 24 -4.77 3.41 -12.80
N ASP A 25 -3.53 3.85 -12.53
CA ASP A 25 -2.55 4.16 -13.59
C ASP A 25 -2.17 2.92 -14.44
N ASP A 26 -2.44 3.02 -15.73
CA ASP A 26 -2.43 2.01 -16.81
C ASP A 26 -1.30 0.95 -16.78
N GLU A 27 -1.63 -0.29 -17.18
CA GLU A 27 -0.85 -1.55 -17.27
C GLU A 27 0.34 -1.71 -16.31
N PRO A 28 0.30 -2.65 -15.33
CA PRO A 28 -0.29 -4.00 -15.41
C PRO A 28 -1.61 -4.23 -14.63
N GLY A 29 -2.23 -3.20 -14.04
CA GLY A 29 -3.33 -3.41 -13.10
C GLY A 29 -3.66 -2.18 -12.26
N LEU A 30 -4.22 -2.38 -11.06
CA LEU A 30 -4.48 -1.30 -10.11
C LEU A 30 -3.28 -1.12 -9.16
N ALA A 31 -2.92 0.13 -8.86
CA ALA A 31 -1.88 0.46 -7.89
C ALA A 31 -2.48 0.79 -6.53
N ILE A 32 -2.03 0.11 -5.48
CA ILE A 32 -2.24 0.49 -4.08
C ILE A 32 -1.02 1.32 -3.66
N VAL A 33 -1.22 2.62 -3.41
CA VAL A 33 -0.16 3.51 -2.91
C VAL A 33 -0.38 3.73 -1.43
N VAL A 34 0.66 3.51 -0.63
CA VAL A 34 0.65 3.66 0.84
C VAL A 34 1.80 4.57 1.27
N GLU A 35 1.51 5.46 2.22
CA GLU A 35 2.50 6.26 2.97
C GLU A 35 2.09 6.35 4.44
N ILE A 36 3.00 6.78 5.32
CA ILE A 36 2.63 7.19 6.68
C ILE A 36 1.62 8.34 6.63
N ALA A 37 0.61 8.32 7.50
CA ALA A 37 -0.45 9.32 7.50
C ALA A 37 0.07 10.71 7.92
N GLU A 38 1.10 10.73 8.76
CA GLU A 38 1.73 11.92 9.33
C GLU A 38 3.17 12.05 8.83
N GLY A 39 3.47 13.16 8.17
CA GLY A 39 4.81 13.46 7.66
C GLY A 39 5.02 13.12 6.19
N HIS A 40 6.29 13.01 5.81
CA HIS A 40 6.74 12.73 4.44
C HIS A 40 7.68 11.52 4.44
N GLY A 41 7.11 10.35 4.71
CA GLY A 41 7.81 9.08 4.67
C GLY A 41 7.96 8.50 3.26
N GLN A 42 8.62 7.36 3.16
CA GLN A 42 8.80 6.63 1.90
C GLN A 42 7.47 6.02 1.48
N ARG A 43 7.10 6.19 0.21
CA ARG A 43 5.90 5.56 -0.34
C ARG A 43 6.18 4.12 -0.73
N MET A 44 5.17 3.28 -0.52
CA MET A 44 5.09 1.95 -1.07
C MET A 44 4.01 1.93 -2.15
N VAL A 45 4.35 1.41 -3.33
CA VAL A 45 3.41 1.12 -4.41
C VAL A 45 3.32 -0.39 -4.57
N THR A 46 2.11 -0.93 -4.59
CA THR A 46 1.83 -2.34 -4.87
C THR A 46 0.89 -2.47 -6.04
N TRP A 47 1.29 -3.24 -7.05
CA TRP A 47 0.44 -3.58 -8.19
C TRP A 47 -0.37 -4.85 -7.94
N VAL A 48 -1.67 -4.78 -8.21
CA VAL A 48 -2.61 -5.90 -8.16
C VAL A 48 -3.33 -6.08 -9.50
N ASP A 49 -3.70 -7.32 -9.85
CA ASP A 49 -4.42 -7.64 -11.08
C ASP A 49 -5.79 -6.95 -11.17
N HIS A 50 -6.24 -6.71 -12.40
CA HIS A 50 -7.60 -6.21 -12.67
C HIS A 50 -8.68 -7.12 -12.06
N GLY A 51 -9.74 -6.51 -11.53
CA GLY A 51 -10.82 -7.24 -10.84
C GLY A 51 -10.51 -7.59 -9.38
N THR A 52 -9.30 -7.32 -8.88
CA THR A 52 -8.99 -7.49 -7.46
C THR A 52 -9.81 -6.51 -6.60
N ILE A 53 -10.57 -7.05 -5.65
CA ILE A 53 -11.29 -6.24 -4.66
C ILE A 53 -10.29 -5.72 -3.63
N ILE A 54 -10.02 -4.41 -3.66
CA ILE A 54 -9.09 -3.77 -2.72
C ILE A 54 -9.81 -3.43 -1.42
N THR A 55 -9.56 -4.25 -0.40
CA THR A 55 -10.11 -4.10 0.95
C THR A 55 -9.06 -3.57 1.93
N PRO A 56 -9.45 -2.97 3.07
CA PRO A 56 -8.50 -2.59 4.12
C PRO A 56 -7.64 -3.76 4.62
N ARG A 57 -8.20 -4.98 4.68
CA ARG A 57 -7.46 -6.20 5.06
C ARG A 57 -6.39 -6.55 4.03
N LEU A 58 -6.68 -6.42 2.74
CA LEU A 58 -5.67 -6.57 1.70
C LEU A 58 -4.55 -5.55 1.91
N VAL A 59 -4.90 -4.28 2.12
CA VAL A 59 -3.92 -3.21 2.33
C VAL A 59 -3.02 -3.48 3.55
N ALA A 60 -3.60 -3.96 4.66
CA ALA A 60 -2.82 -4.38 5.83
C ALA A 60 -1.82 -5.51 5.49
N MET A 61 -2.27 -6.53 4.74
CA MET A 61 -1.41 -7.64 4.32
C MET A 61 -0.23 -7.18 3.47
N VAL A 62 -0.46 -6.27 2.51
CA VAL A 62 0.62 -5.78 1.63
C VAL A 62 1.61 -4.89 2.38
N ILE A 63 1.13 -4.11 3.36
CA ILE A 63 1.99 -3.33 4.26
C ILE A 63 2.89 -4.27 5.07
N HIS A 64 2.34 -5.29 5.74
CA HIS A 64 3.15 -6.28 6.47
C HIS A 64 4.20 -6.92 5.56
N ARG A 65 3.80 -7.34 4.35
CA ARG A 65 4.73 -7.96 3.40
C ARG A 65 5.85 -7.00 2.98
N ALA A 66 5.54 -5.72 2.79
CA ALA A 66 6.53 -4.71 2.45
C ALA A 66 7.50 -4.46 3.63
N LEU A 67 6.99 -4.35 4.86
CA LEU A 67 7.81 -4.23 6.08
C LEU A 67 8.77 -5.43 6.23
N HIS A 68 8.27 -6.66 6.04
CA HIS A 68 9.11 -7.87 6.04
C HIS A 68 10.16 -7.89 4.92
N ARG A 69 9.94 -7.15 3.82
CA ARG A 69 10.88 -6.99 2.71
C ARG A 69 11.81 -5.79 2.88
N GLY A 70 11.81 -5.14 4.04
CA GLY A 70 12.69 -4.04 4.37
C GLY A 70 12.17 -2.65 3.97
N TRP A 71 10.89 -2.51 3.63
CA TRP A 71 10.31 -1.18 3.50
C TRP A 71 10.33 -0.47 4.85
N THR A 72 10.86 0.75 4.87
CA THR A 72 11.01 1.59 6.06
C THR A 72 10.12 2.83 5.92
N PRO A 73 8.83 2.77 6.33
CA PRO A 73 7.83 3.78 6.02
C PRO A 73 8.19 5.18 6.55
N ASN A 74 8.90 5.26 7.67
CA ASN A 74 9.31 6.54 8.27
C ASN A 74 10.62 7.12 7.68
N GLN A 75 11.36 6.37 6.87
CA GLN A 75 12.53 6.89 6.18
C GLN A 75 12.11 7.73 4.97
N ARG A 76 12.91 8.74 4.62
CA ARG A 76 12.73 9.46 3.35
C ARG A 76 13.47 8.71 2.25
N GLY A 77 12.88 8.63 1.06
CA GLY A 77 13.53 7.98 -0.07
C GLY A 77 12.62 7.88 -1.29
N THR A 78 13.17 7.30 -2.36
CA THR A 78 12.41 6.92 -3.56
C THR A 78 11.32 5.92 -3.19
N GLU A 79 10.19 5.95 -3.88
CA GLU A 79 9.16 4.93 -3.67
C GLU A 79 9.68 3.52 -3.92
N VAL A 80 9.16 2.57 -3.15
CA VAL A 80 9.42 1.14 -3.36
C VAL A 80 8.22 0.52 -4.05
N VAL A 81 8.50 -0.27 -5.10
CA VAL A 81 7.46 -0.89 -5.93
C VAL A 81 7.48 -2.39 -5.72
N TYR A 82 6.33 -2.94 -5.37
CA TYR A 82 6.10 -4.38 -5.24
C TYR A 82 5.05 -4.85 -6.25
N ARG A 83 5.17 -6.10 -6.70
CA ARG A 83 4.14 -6.76 -7.51
C ARG A 83 3.57 -7.95 -6.74
N ILE A 84 2.26 -7.99 -6.61
CA ILE A 84 1.54 -9.16 -6.11
C ILE A 84 1.10 -9.94 -7.34
N LYS A 85 1.57 -11.17 -7.46
CA LYS A 85 1.11 -12.10 -8.49
C LYS A 85 0.07 -13.03 -7.87
N GLY A 86 -1.10 -13.14 -8.51
CA GLY A 86 -2.17 -14.04 -8.10
C GLY A 86 -3.07 -13.47 -7.01
N THR A 87 -4.27 -14.04 -6.88
CA THR A 87 -5.24 -13.64 -5.86
C THR A 87 -4.64 -13.86 -4.47
N PRO A 88 -4.45 -12.82 -3.65
CA PRO A 88 -3.94 -12.99 -2.29
C PRO A 88 -4.97 -13.81 -1.51
N THR A 89 -4.65 -15.07 -1.27
CA THR A 89 -5.53 -15.98 -0.53
C THR A 89 -5.62 -15.47 0.90
N PRO A 90 -6.82 -15.17 1.43
CA PRO A 90 -6.94 -14.83 2.82
C PRO A 90 -6.52 -16.05 3.64
N VAL A 91 -5.43 -15.92 4.40
CA VAL A 91 -5.10 -16.89 5.45
C VAL A 91 -6.27 -16.86 6.43
N GLN A 92 -6.96 -17.98 6.54
CA GLN A 92 -8.00 -18.22 7.54
C GLN A 92 -7.28 -18.63 8.83
N THR A 93 -7.52 -17.90 9.91
CA THR A 93 -7.17 -18.30 11.28
C THR A 93 -8.46 -18.70 11.97
#